data_AF-A0A8J4M1N8-F1
#
_entry.id   AF-A0A8J4M1N8-F1
#
_cell.length_a   1.000
_cell.length_b   1.000
_cell.length_c   1.000
_cell.angle_alpha   90.00
_cell.angle_beta   90.00
_cell.angle_gamma   90.00
#
_symmetry.space_group_name_H-M   'P 1'
#
loop_
_entity.id
_entity.type
_entity.pdbx_description
1 polymer ?
#
loop_
_entity_poly.entity_id
_entity_poly.type
_entity_poly.pdbx_seq_one_letter_code
_entity_poly.pdbx_strand_id
1 'polypeptide(L)'
;MAGRIGWRRLARNEQGSFTLESSILVPVAVFSLTCFLVAGLYYYHFIVLSKTAHETVERTAFAWNHPASEWRTGVVPAEPRTSLYWRLGADGIIGIFKLLTGEIPSAIHLPHQGSEGREGPSGKLVRAAAHLPDTLQGRLHYSNTLLRRSVQAELALSLPVILRPSSEELRYSLRAASVIVEPAEFVRSVDLAVRYGRALGDRQINHQRASAAIARFIGREEPASFARHDQAAAYLRTIVGGKETEFETAHGMRRIDALDANGVVHQAYLTFTAKQLEEIQLPKDAELIQRHPEVTAVVWHFFRRTGQTGKVGPPDRLLRKLEASGITVVIHDAEE
;
A
#
# COMPACT_ATOMS: atom_id res chain seq x y z
N MET A 1 -10.72 -10.57 -92.02
CA MET A 1 -11.55 -9.49 -91.41
C MET A 1 -12.91 -10.05 -90.93
N ALA A 2 -12.97 -10.75 -89.79
CA ALA A 2 -14.22 -11.38 -89.32
C ALA A 2 -14.43 -11.38 -87.78
N GLY A 3 -13.76 -10.50 -87.03
CA GLY A 3 -13.80 -10.51 -85.56
C GLY A 3 -14.58 -9.38 -84.88
N ARG A 4 -14.97 -8.31 -85.60
CA ARG A 4 -15.51 -7.08 -84.97
C ARG A 4 -17.04 -6.96 -84.94
N ILE A 5 -17.78 -7.91 -85.52
CA ILE A 5 -19.24 -7.79 -85.72
C ILE A 5 -20.06 -8.47 -84.60
N GLY A 6 -19.48 -9.42 -83.85
CA GLY A 6 -20.18 -10.14 -82.77
C GLY A 6 -20.53 -9.30 -81.55
N TRP A 7 -19.64 -8.39 -81.13
CA TRP A 7 -19.80 -7.58 -79.91
C TRP A 7 -20.96 -6.59 -79.97
N ARG A 8 -21.25 -6.01 -81.14
CA ARG A 8 -22.38 -5.08 -81.34
C ARG A 8 -23.75 -5.78 -81.37
N ARG A 9 -23.80 -7.08 -81.73
CA ARG A 9 -25.04 -7.89 -81.66
C ARG A 9 -25.32 -8.37 -80.24
N LEU A 10 -24.28 -8.72 -79.47
CA LEU A 10 -24.44 -9.06 -78.05
C LEU A 10 -24.98 -7.87 -77.23
N ALA A 11 -24.47 -6.67 -77.48
CA ALA A 11 -24.90 -5.45 -76.78
C ALA A 11 -26.30 -4.92 -77.16
N ARG A 12 -26.96 -5.47 -78.19
CA ARG A 12 -28.31 -5.08 -78.64
C ARG A 12 -29.39 -6.10 -78.28
N ASN A 13 -29.02 -7.20 -77.62
CA ASN A 13 -29.94 -8.31 -77.36
C ASN A 13 -30.43 -8.27 -75.91
N GLU A 14 -31.60 -7.66 -75.70
CA GLU A 14 -32.25 -7.44 -74.39
C GLU A 14 -32.69 -8.75 -73.69
N GLN A 15 -32.83 -9.86 -74.44
CA GLN A 15 -33.40 -11.12 -73.94
C GLN A 15 -32.55 -11.83 -72.86
N GLY A 16 -31.26 -11.50 -72.74
CA GLY A 16 -30.37 -12.03 -71.69
C GLY A 16 -30.10 -11.05 -70.54
N SER A 17 -30.54 -9.78 -70.65
CA SER A 17 -30.22 -8.72 -69.68
C SER A 17 -30.80 -9.02 -68.31
N PHE A 18 -32.05 -9.51 -68.25
CA PHE A 18 -32.73 -9.82 -67.00
C PHE A 18 -32.02 -10.91 -66.18
N THR A 19 -31.53 -11.96 -66.86
CA THR A 19 -30.78 -13.04 -66.22
C THR A 19 -29.43 -12.57 -65.71
N LEU A 20 -28.75 -11.73 -66.50
CA LEU A 20 -27.42 -11.21 -66.19
C LEU A 20 -27.49 -10.19 -65.05
N GLU A 21 -28.49 -9.31 -65.07
CA GLU A 21 -28.80 -8.38 -63.99
C GLU A 21 -29.15 -9.14 -62.71
N SER A 22 -30.07 -10.12 -62.77
CA SER A 22 -30.43 -10.94 -61.61
C SER A 22 -29.24 -11.73 -61.05
N SER A 23 -28.35 -12.24 -61.91
CA SER A 23 -27.15 -12.98 -61.49
C SER A 23 -26.08 -12.12 -60.81
N ILE A 24 -26.12 -10.79 -60.98
CA ILE A 24 -25.20 -9.86 -60.31
C ILE A 24 -25.88 -9.24 -59.08
N LEU A 25 -27.14 -8.85 -59.21
CA LEU A 25 -27.87 -8.10 -58.21
C LEU A 25 -28.11 -8.95 -56.94
N VAL A 26 -28.45 -10.23 -57.09
CA VAL A 26 -28.66 -11.13 -55.94
C VAL A 26 -27.35 -11.38 -55.15
N PRO A 27 -26.22 -11.78 -55.77
CA PRO A 27 -24.97 -11.93 -55.02
C PRO A 27 -24.47 -10.63 -54.39
N VAL A 28 -24.62 -9.49 -55.07
CA VAL A 28 -24.24 -8.19 -54.50
C VAL A 28 -25.11 -7.83 -53.31
N ALA A 29 -26.43 -8.08 -53.38
CA ALA A 29 -27.33 -7.86 -52.26
C ALA A 29 -27.00 -8.77 -51.06
N VAL A 30 -26.76 -10.06 -51.30
CA VAL A 30 -26.36 -11.03 -50.26
C VAL A 30 -25.01 -10.66 -49.66
N PHE A 31 -24.04 -10.25 -50.48
CA PHE A 31 -22.73 -9.80 -50.02
C PHE A 31 -22.84 -8.54 -49.17
N SER A 32 -23.61 -7.54 -49.61
CA SER A 32 -23.88 -6.32 -48.85
C SER A 32 -24.51 -6.64 -47.49
N LEU A 33 -25.56 -7.48 -47.47
CA LEU A 33 -26.21 -7.92 -46.23
C LEU A 33 -25.24 -8.65 -45.31
N THR A 34 -24.40 -9.53 -45.86
CA THR A 34 -23.39 -10.26 -45.11
C THR A 34 -22.36 -9.31 -44.51
N CYS A 35 -21.88 -8.32 -45.28
CA CYS A 35 -20.98 -7.29 -44.78
C CYS A 35 -21.63 -6.46 -43.65
N PHE A 36 -22.90 -6.08 -43.79
CA PHE A 36 -23.64 -5.39 -42.72
C PHE A 36 -23.76 -6.23 -41.46
N LEU A 37 -24.04 -7.54 -41.57
CA LEU A 37 -24.12 -8.45 -40.43
C LEU A 37 -22.76 -8.61 -39.73
N VAL A 38 -21.69 -8.82 -40.50
CA VAL A 38 -20.32 -8.94 -39.94
C VAL A 38 -19.89 -7.64 -39.27
N ALA A 39 -20.16 -6.48 -39.88
CA ALA A 39 -19.89 -5.18 -39.28
C ALA A 39 -20.71 -4.95 -38.00
N GLY A 40 -21.99 -5.32 -38.00
CA GLY A 40 -22.85 -5.26 -36.81
C GLY A 40 -22.31 -6.11 -35.66
N LEU A 41 -21.89 -7.34 -35.95
CA LEU A 41 -21.28 -8.24 -34.97
C LEU A 41 -19.95 -7.68 -34.43
N TYR A 42 -19.11 -7.13 -35.31
CA TYR A 42 -17.87 -6.45 -34.95
C TYR A 42 -18.12 -5.31 -33.94
N TYR A 43 -19.07 -4.42 -34.26
CA TYR A 43 -19.42 -3.31 -33.37
C TYR A 43 -20.06 -3.78 -32.07
N TYR A 44 -20.90 -4.81 -32.11
CA TYR A 44 -21.48 -5.40 -30.90
C TYR A 44 -20.39 -5.87 -29.93
N HIS A 45 -19.41 -6.64 -30.39
CA HIS A 45 -18.31 -7.11 -29.54
C HIS A 45 -17.46 -5.95 -29.00
N PHE A 46 -17.19 -4.93 -29.81
CA PHE A 46 -16.48 -3.74 -29.37
C PHE A 46 -17.24 -3.00 -28.25
N ILE A 47 -18.55 -2.79 -28.43
CA ILE A 47 -19.39 -2.10 -27.44
C ILE A 47 -19.49 -2.91 -26.14
N VAL A 48 -19.69 -4.23 -26.23
CA VAL A 48 -19.75 -5.11 -25.05
C VAL A 48 -18.43 -5.12 -24.28
N LEU A 49 -17.30 -5.23 -24.99
CA LEU A 49 -15.98 -5.16 -24.37
C LEU A 49 -15.76 -3.80 -23.69
N SER A 50 -16.18 -2.71 -24.36
CA SER A 50 -16.06 -1.36 -23.81
C SER A 50 -16.90 -1.10 -22.59
N LYS A 51 -18.16 -1.53 -22.62
CA LYS A 51 -19.05 -1.46 -21.47
C LYS A 51 -18.46 -2.24 -20.29
N THR A 52 -18.05 -3.48 -20.53
CA THR A 52 -17.47 -4.36 -19.49
C THR A 52 -16.21 -3.76 -18.88
N ALA A 53 -15.32 -3.21 -19.71
CA ALA A 53 -14.11 -2.54 -19.26
C ALA A 53 -14.44 -1.36 -18.34
N HIS A 54 -15.26 -0.41 -18.80
CA HIS A 54 -15.62 0.79 -18.05
C HIS A 54 -16.36 0.46 -16.75
N GLU A 55 -17.35 -0.43 -16.81
CA GLU A 55 -18.12 -0.88 -15.64
C GLU A 55 -17.21 -1.52 -14.59
N THR A 56 -16.20 -2.28 -15.02
CA THR A 56 -15.24 -2.91 -14.12
C THR A 56 -14.36 -1.89 -13.43
N VAL A 57 -13.74 -0.96 -14.16
CA VAL A 57 -12.89 0.06 -13.51
C VAL A 57 -13.69 1.01 -12.63
N GLU A 58 -14.89 1.41 -13.03
CA GLU A 58 -15.75 2.30 -12.24
C GLU A 58 -16.22 1.64 -10.94
N ARG A 59 -16.73 0.41 -11.00
CA ARG A 59 -17.14 -0.32 -9.79
C ARG A 59 -15.99 -0.63 -8.87
N THR A 60 -14.84 -0.99 -9.44
CA THR A 60 -13.63 -1.26 -8.65
C THR A 60 -13.14 0.03 -7.98
N ALA A 61 -13.20 1.17 -8.66
CA ALA A 61 -12.85 2.46 -8.07
C ALA A 61 -13.86 2.90 -6.99
N PHE A 62 -15.14 2.64 -7.20
CA PHE A 62 -16.20 2.96 -6.24
C PHE A 62 -16.11 2.13 -4.96
N ALA A 63 -15.92 0.80 -5.09
CA ALA A 63 -15.76 -0.11 -3.96
C ALA A 63 -14.37 -0.03 -3.30
N TRP A 64 -13.49 0.86 -3.78
CA TRP A 64 -12.13 0.95 -3.27
C TRP A 64 -12.05 1.52 -1.85
N ASN A 65 -13.07 2.28 -1.44
CA ASN A 65 -13.16 2.98 -0.15
C ASN A 65 -13.00 2.12 1.11
N HIS A 66 -13.26 0.81 1.03
CA HIS A 66 -13.17 -0.07 2.17
C HIS A 66 -12.76 -1.50 1.75
N PRO A 67 -11.88 -2.18 2.51
CA PRO A 67 -11.40 -3.51 2.15
C PRO A 67 -12.48 -4.59 2.27
N ALA A 68 -13.58 -4.32 2.95
CA ALA A 68 -14.76 -5.21 3.03
C ALA A 68 -15.92 -4.74 2.14
N SER A 69 -15.73 -3.71 1.30
CA SER A 69 -16.76 -3.22 0.40
C SER A 69 -17.13 -4.28 -0.64
N GLU A 70 -18.43 -4.48 -0.85
CA GLU A 70 -18.93 -5.32 -1.93
C GLU A 70 -18.70 -4.64 -3.28
N TRP A 71 -18.14 -5.36 -4.26
CA TRP A 71 -17.76 -4.79 -5.56
C TRP A 71 -18.95 -4.19 -6.34
N ARG A 72 -20.14 -4.79 -6.25
CA ARG A 72 -21.32 -4.38 -7.04
C ARG A 72 -22.09 -3.23 -6.41
N THR A 73 -22.22 -3.23 -5.08
CA THR A 73 -23.11 -2.31 -4.34
C THR A 73 -22.34 -1.24 -3.57
N GLY A 74 -21.05 -1.46 -3.29
CA GLY A 74 -20.23 -0.63 -2.40
C GLY A 74 -20.64 -0.70 -0.94
N VAL A 75 -21.56 -1.61 -0.58
CA VAL A 75 -22.04 -1.76 0.80
C VAL A 75 -20.94 -2.40 1.63
N VAL A 76 -20.70 -1.83 2.81
CA VAL A 76 -19.80 -2.38 3.81
C VAL A 76 -20.63 -3.14 4.84
N PRO A 77 -20.29 -4.41 5.17
CA PRO A 77 -21.01 -5.16 6.20
C PRO A 77 -20.92 -4.47 7.56
N ALA A 78 -21.96 -4.62 8.39
CA ALA A 78 -22.13 -3.90 9.67
C ALA A 78 -21.03 -4.16 10.71
N GLU A 79 -20.38 -5.33 10.66
CA GLU A 79 -19.24 -5.67 11.52
C GLU A 79 -18.01 -6.03 10.67
N PRO A 80 -17.33 -5.05 10.07
CA PRO A 80 -16.11 -5.32 9.36
C PRO A 80 -15.01 -5.68 10.38
N ARG A 81 -14.51 -6.91 10.33
CA ARG A 81 -13.30 -7.35 11.07
C ARG A 81 -12.03 -6.74 10.45
N THR A 82 -11.94 -5.42 10.43
CA THR A 82 -10.83 -4.70 9.79
C THR A 82 -10.05 -3.91 10.82
N SER A 83 -8.72 -4.07 10.81
CA SER A 83 -7.81 -3.28 11.65
C SER A 83 -7.97 -1.78 11.40
N LEU A 84 -7.85 -0.95 12.44
CA LEU A 84 -7.88 0.52 12.35
C LEU A 84 -6.87 1.08 11.34
N TYR A 85 -5.78 0.35 11.11
CA TYR A 85 -4.69 0.73 10.21
C TYR A 85 -4.78 0.09 8.83
N TRP A 86 -5.94 -0.44 8.44
CA TRP A 86 -6.11 -1.12 7.16
C TRP A 86 -5.69 -0.25 5.96
N ARG A 87 -5.76 1.08 6.05
CA ARG A 87 -5.34 1.98 4.96
C ARG A 87 -3.84 1.88 4.63
N LEU A 88 -2.99 1.62 5.61
CA LEU A 88 -1.55 1.48 5.41
C LEU A 88 -1.21 0.22 4.59
N GLY A 89 -1.82 -0.91 4.94
CA GLY A 89 -1.59 -2.19 4.27
C GLY A 89 -2.54 -2.44 3.09
N ALA A 90 -3.85 -2.46 3.36
CA ALA A 90 -4.88 -2.87 2.43
C ALA A 90 -5.13 -1.88 1.27
N ASP A 91 -4.76 -0.60 1.44
CA ASP A 91 -5.02 0.47 0.46
C ASP A 91 -3.78 0.91 -0.33
N GLY A 92 -2.62 0.33 -0.01
CA GLY A 92 -1.38 0.56 -0.74
C GLY A 92 -0.83 1.98 -0.57
N ILE A 93 -1.05 2.63 0.58
CA ILE A 93 -0.39 3.91 0.93
C ILE A 93 1.13 3.75 0.96
N ILE A 94 1.62 2.57 1.40
CA ILE A 94 3.03 2.17 1.28
C ILE A 94 3.52 2.26 -0.18
N GLY A 95 2.61 2.12 -1.15
CA GLY A 95 2.86 2.31 -2.59
C GLY A 95 3.46 3.67 -2.96
N ILE A 96 3.18 4.72 -2.20
CA ILE A 96 3.78 6.05 -2.42
C ILE A 96 5.28 6.02 -2.11
N PHE A 97 5.69 5.29 -1.06
CA PHE A 97 7.09 5.06 -0.74
C PHE A 97 7.75 4.07 -1.71
N LYS A 98 6.99 3.10 -2.24
CA LYS A 98 7.46 2.17 -3.29
C LYS A 98 7.80 2.87 -4.60
N LEU A 99 7.12 3.98 -4.92
CA LEU A 99 7.45 4.82 -6.08
C LEU A 99 8.84 5.47 -5.93
N LEU A 100 9.26 5.81 -4.71
CA LEU A 100 10.61 6.32 -4.41
C LEU A 100 11.69 5.22 -4.53
N THR A 101 11.32 3.94 -4.36
CA THR A 101 12.24 2.79 -4.46
C THR A 101 12.16 2.06 -5.81
N GLY A 102 11.36 2.54 -6.76
CA GLY A 102 11.22 1.95 -8.10
C GLY A 102 10.40 0.65 -8.16
N GLU A 103 9.62 0.32 -7.13
CA GLU A 103 8.78 -0.88 -7.11
C GLU A 103 7.48 -0.72 -7.92
N ILE A 104 7.10 -1.79 -8.61
CA ILE A 104 6.09 -1.83 -9.68
C ILE A 104 4.66 -1.74 -9.10
N PRO A 105 3.73 -0.99 -9.76
CA PRO A 105 2.31 -0.95 -9.40
C PRO A 105 1.70 -2.36 -9.33
N SER A 106 0.77 -2.57 -8.39
CA SER A 106 0.08 -3.86 -8.24
C SER A 106 -0.78 -4.15 -9.46
N ALA A 107 -0.43 -5.19 -10.20
CA ALA A 107 -1.14 -5.65 -11.38
C ALA A 107 -1.50 -7.14 -11.24
N ILE A 108 -2.63 -7.50 -11.84
CA ILE A 108 -3.07 -8.90 -11.98
C ILE A 108 -3.36 -9.19 -13.45
N HIS A 109 -3.13 -10.43 -13.86
CA HIS A 109 -3.41 -10.92 -15.20
C HIS A 109 -4.74 -11.68 -15.23
N LEU A 110 -5.45 -11.58 -16.36
CA LEU A 110 -6.72 -12.24 -16.63
C LEU A 110 -6.55 -13.31 -17.72
N PRO A 111 -7.29 -14.44 -17.65
CA PRO A 111 -8.22 -14.82 -16.58
C PRO A 111 -7.48 -15.23 -15.30
N HIS A 112 -8.03 -14.85 -14.14
CA HIS A 112 -7.40 -15.11 -12.85
C HIS A 112 -8.08 -16.31 -12.17
N GLN A 113 -7.42 -17.47 -12.17
CA GLN A 113 -7.90 -18.68 -11.51
C GLN A 113 -7.12 -18.92 -10.19
N GLY A 114 -7.66 -18.42 -9.07
CA GLY A 114 -7.15 -18.58 -7.70
C GLY A 114 -6.14 -17.50 -7.24
N SER A 115 -6.05 -17.06 -5.98
CA SER A 115 -6.65 -17.51 -4.73
C SER A 115 -7.28 -16.34 -3.97
N GLU A 116 -8.46 -16.58 -3.39
CA GLU A 116 -8.98 -15.81 -2.26
C GLU A 116 -7.90 -15.77 -1.16
N GLY A 117 -7.63 -14.59 -0.60
CA GLY A 117 -6.64 -14.42 0.48
C GLY A 117 -5.48 -13.48 0.21
N ARG A 118 -5.40 -12.85 -0.97
CA ARG A 118 -4.50 -11.70 -1.14
C ARG A 118 -5.07 -10.49 -0.38
N GLU A 119 -4.29 -9.97 0.56
CA GLU A 119 -4.57 -8.67 1.19
C GLU A 119 -4.02 -7.53 0.33
N GLY A 120 -4.50 -6.30 0.53
CA GLY A 120 -3.98 -5.16 -0.24
C GLY A 120 -4.75 -4.83 -1.52
N PRO A 121 -4.15 -3.92 -2.32
CA PRO A 121 -4.66 -3.55 -3.63
C PRO A 121 -4.83 -4.74 -4.58
N SER A 122 -3.93 -5.72 -4.55
CA SER A 122 -4.02 -6.93 -5.37
C SER A 122 -5.25 -7.76 -5.01
N GLY A 123 -5.59 -7.88 -3.73
CA GLY A 123 -6.82 -8.53 -3.27
C GLY A 123 -8.09 -7.86 -3.79
N LYS A 124 -8.13 -6.53 -3.77
CA LYS A 124 -9.25 -5.75 -4.34
C LYS A 124 -9.39 -5.97 -5.84
N LEU A 125 -8.27 -6.01 -6.57
CA LEU A 125 -8.27 -6.31 -8.01
C LEU A 125 -8.71 -7.75 -8.30
N VAL A 126 -8.33 -8.73 -7.47
CA VAL A 126 -8.77 -10.13 -7.61
C VAL A 126 -10.28 -10.27 -7.47
N ARG A 127 -10.91 -9.54 -6.52
CA ARG A 127 -12.37 -9.53 -6.41
C ARG A 127 -13.06 -8.93 -7.63
N ALA A 128 -12.48 -7.89 -8.21
CA ALA A 128 -12.97 -7.35 -9.48
C ALA A 128 -12.83 -8.35 -10.63
N ALA A 129 -11.71 -9.07 -10.70
CA ALA A 129 -11.46 -10.10 -11.70
C ALA A 129 -12.43 -11.29 -11.58
N ALA A 130 -12.87 -11.65 -10.38
CA ALA A 130 -13.85 -12.73 -10.14
C ALA A 130 -15.23 -12.46 -10.79
N HIS A 131 -15.54 -11.21 -11.13
CA HIS A 131 -16.77 -10.82 -11.82
C HIS A 131 -16.63 -10.73 -13.34
N LEU A 132 -15.41 -10.95 -13.87
CA LEU A 132 -15.17 -10.97 -15.31
C LEU A 132 -15.32 -12.39 -15.87
N PRO A 133 -15.88 -12.56 -17.07
CA PRO A 133 -15.92 -13.85 -17.74
C PRO A 133 -14.51 -14.34 -18.10
N ASP A 134 -14.29 -15.66 -17.98
CA ASP A 134 -12.99 -16.32 -18.25
C ASP A 134 -12.50 -16.18 -19.69
N THR A 135 -13.38 -15.78 -20.62
CA THR A 135 -13.04 -15.56 -22.03
C THR A 135 -12.22 -14.28 -22.25
N LEU A 136 -12.18 -13.38 -21.27
CA LEU A 136 -11.42 -12.14 -21.35
C LEU A 136 -9.98 -12.34 -20.89
N GLN A 137 -9.06 -11.93 -21.75
CA GLN A 137 -7.64 -11.87 -21.45
C GLN A 137 -7.25 -10.44 -21.09
N GLY A 138 -6.13 -10.27 -20.40
CA GLY A 138 -5.54 -8.94 -20.19
C GLY A 138 -5.02 -8.71 -18.79
N ARG A 139 -5.13 -7.48 -18.30
CA ARG A 139 -4.61 -7.06 -17.00
C ARG A 139 -5.47 -6.01 -16.33
N LEU A 140 -5.60 -6.13 -15.01
CA LEU A 140 -6.09 -5.04 -14.15
C LEU A 140 -4.91 -4.51 -13.35
N HIS A 141 -4.77 -3.19 -13.27
CA HIS A 141 -3.72 -2.57 -12.46
C HIS A 141 -4.21 -1.39 -11.65
N TYR A 142 -3.63 -1.27 -10.47
CA TYR A 142 -3.83 -0.14 -9.58
C TYR A 142 -2.57 0.72 -9.56
N SER A 143 -2.78 2.03 -9.71
CA SER A 143 -1.74 3.03 -9.58
C SER A 143 -2.10 4.00 -8.47
N ASN A 144 -1.17 4.19 -7.54
CA ASN A 144 -1.25 5.16 -6.47
C ASN A 144 -0.14 6.19 -6.65
N THR A 145 -0.52 7.41 -7.02
CA THR A 145 0.35 8.58 -6.95
C THR A 145 -0.12 9.47 -5.82
N LEU A 146 0.79 10.25 -5.22
CA LEU A 146 0.50 11.11 -4.05
C LEU A 146 -0.79 11.95 -4.19
N LEU A 147 -1.13 12.38 -5.41
CA LEU A 147 -2.28 13.22 -5.71
C LEU A 147 -3.42 12.50 -6.45
N ARG A 148 -3.17 11.30 -6.98
CA ARG A 148 -4.14 10.60 -7.83
C ARG A 148 -4.03 9.09 -7.68
N ARG A 149 -5.16 8.48 -7.35
CA ARG A 149 -5.35 7.02 -7.31
C ARG A 149 -6.21 6.61 -8.50
N SER A 150 -5.79 5.59 -9.23
CA SER A 150 -6.54 5.11 -10.39
C SER A 150 -6.49 3.60 -10.52
N VAL A 151 -7.60 3.03 -10.97
CA VAL A 151 -7.69 1.65 -11.43
C VAL A 151 -7.74 1.69 -12.95
N GLN A 152 -7.04 0.77 -13.59
CA GLN A 152 -6.96 0.66 -15.03
C GLN A 152 -7.18 -0.79 -15.44
N ALA A 153 -7.91 -0.98 -16.52
CA ALA A 153 -8.22 -2.28 -17.11
C ALA A 153 -7.75 -2.29 -18.55
N GLU A 154 -6.90 -3.25 -18.90
CA GLU A 154 -6.57 -3.58 -20.28
C GLU A 154 -7.23 -4.93 -20.58
N LEU A 155 -8.36 -4.92 -21.28
CA LEU A 155 -9.10 -6.12 -21.61
C LEU A 155 -8.91 -6.45 -23.09
N ALA A 156 -8.78 -7.74 -23.37
CA ALA A 156 -8.65 -8.28 -24.70
C ALA A 156 -9.61 -9.44 -24.93
N LEU A 157 -10.21 -9.46 -26.11
CA LEU A 157 -11.10 -10.52 -26.56
C LEU A 157 -10.55 -11.09 -27.87
N SER A 158 -10.29 -12.39 -27.87
CA SER A 158 -9.97 -13.15 -29.08
C SER A 158 -11.26 -13.70 -29.69
N LEU A 159 -11.59 -13.30 -30.92
CA LEU A 159 -12.70 -13.88 -31.67
C LEU A 159 -12.19 -14.78 -32.80
N PRO A 160 -12.76 -15.98 -32.98
CA PRO A 160 -12.51 -16.79 -34.15
C PRO A 160 -13.09 -16.09 -35.39
N VAL A 161 -12.26 -15.85 -36.41
CA VAL A 161 -12.70 -15.23 -37.66
C VAL A 161 -13.33 -16.30 -38.56
N ILE A 162 -14.64 -16.19 -38.81
CA ILE A 162 -15.41 -17.14 -39.65
C ILE A 162 -14.89 -17.19 -41.10
N LEU A 163 -14.23 -16.13 -41.58
CA LEU A 163 -13.81 -15.96 -42.98
C LEU A 163 -12.32 -16.24 -43.25
N ARG A 164 -11.53 -16.67 -42.26
CA ARG A 164 -10.11 -17.03 -42.44
C ARG A 164 -9.79 -18.39 -41.83
N PRO A 165 -9.31 -19.37 -42.63
CA PRO A 165 -8.87 -20.67 -42.12
C PRO A 165 -7.47 -20.64 -41.47
N SER A 166 -6.79 -19.48 -41.46
CA SER A 166 -5.56 -19.29 -40.70
C SER A 166 -5.88 -18.99 -39.24
N SER A 167 -5.10 -19.54 -38.32
CA SER A 167 -5.15 -19.39 -36.85
C SER A 167 -4.95 -17.96 -36.32
N GLU A 168 -5.22 -16.93 -37.12
CA GLU A 168 -5.21 -15.53 -36.71
C GLU A 168 -6.53 -15.21 -36.02
N GLU A 169 -6.50 -15.24 -34.69
CA GLU A 169 -7.58 -14.72 -33.86
C GLU A 169 -7.66 -13.20 -34.01
N LEU A 170 -8.86 -12.67 -34.21
CA LEU A 170 -9.05 -11.23 -34.20
C LEU A 170 -9.04 -10.77 -32.75
N ARG A 171 -7.95 -10.11 -32.35
CA ARG A 171 -7.74 -9.61 -30.99
C ARG A 171 -8.22 -8.18 -30.88
N TYR A 172 -9.31 -7.96 -30.15
CA TYR A 172 -9.65 -6.64 -29.67
C TYR A 172 -8.85 -6.38 -28.40
N SER A 173 -8.29 -5.18 -28.28
CA SER A 173 -7.72 -4.71 -27.03
C SER A 173 -8.30 -3.35 -26.71
N LEU A 174 -8.72 -3.16 -25.46
CA LEU A 174 -9.28 -1.92 -24.99
C LEU A 174 -8.69 -1.58 -23.63
N ARG A 175 -8.41 -0.29 -23.44
CA ARG A 175 -7.99 0.27 -22.17
C ARG A 175 -9.09 1.15 -21.60
N ALA A 176 -9.45 0.92 -20.35
CA ALA A 176 -10.34 1.77 -19.58
C ALA A 176 -9.65 2.15 -18.26
N ALA A 177 -9.94 3.35 -17.75
CA ALA A 177 -9.35 3.85 -16.52
C ALA A 177 -10.40 4.63 -15.72
N SER A 178 -10.40 4.44 -14.41
CA SER A 178 -11.22 5.24 -13.49
C SER A 178 -10.39 5.74 -12.31
N VAL A 179 -10.74 6.92 -11.82
CA VAL A 179 -10.08 7.57 -10.68
C VAL A 179 -10.84 7.20 -9.42
N ILE A 180 -10.11 6.84 -8.36
CA ILE A 180 -10.70 6.61 -7.04
C ILE A 180 -10.92 7.97 -6.39
N VAL A 181 -12.19 8.31 -6.16
CA VAL A 181 -12.59 9.60 -5.57
C VAL A 181 -12.95 9.40 -4.11
N GLU A 182 -12.04 9.80 -3.22
CA GLU A 182 -12.24 9.80 -1.77
C GLU A 182 -11.88 11.18 -1.21
N PRO A 183 -12.85 12.09 -1.03
CA PRO A 183 -12.56 13.48 -0.65
C PRO A 183 -11.76 13.59 0.65
N ALA A 184 -12.07 12.76 1.64
CA ALA A 184 -11.38 12.75 2.93
C ALA A 184 -9.90 12.34 2.79
N GLU A 185 -9.60 11.31 1.99
CA GLU A 185 -8.21 10.88 1.75
C GLU A 185 -7.45 11.87 0.86
N PHE A 186 -8.13 12.56 -0.05
CA PHE A 186 -7.53 13.66 -0.81
C PHE A 186 -7.07 14.79 0.12
N VAL A 187 -7.95 15.28 1.00
CA VAL A 187 -7.61 16.32 1.99
C VAL A 187 -6.46 15.85 2.88
N ARG A 188 -6.50 14.60 3.35
CA ARG A 188 -5.42 14.02 4.18
C ARG A 188 -4.08 13.96 3.44
N SER A 189 -4.09 13.57 2.17
CA SER A 189 -2.89 13.47 1.34
C SER A 189 -2.30 14.85 1.03
N VAL A 190 -3.16 15.84 0.75
CA VAL A 190 -2.75 17.22 0.53
C VAL A 190 -2.22 17.84 1.83
N ASP A 191 -2.90 17.66 2.96
CA ASP A 191 -2.44 18.15 4.26
C ASP A 191 -1.09 17.50 4.65
N LEU A 192 -0.94 16.20 4.44
CA LEU A 192 0.33 15.48 4.61
C LEU A 192 1.42 16.11 3.72
N ALA A 193 1.15 16.28 2.43
CA ALA A 193 2.11 16.85 1.49
C ALA A 193 2.50 18.29 1.85
N VAL A 194 1.55 19.12 2.29
CA VAL A 194 1.80 20.51 2.65
C VAL A 194 2.55 20.62 3.98
N ARG A 195 2.12 19.89 5.02
CA ARG A 195 2.74 19.95 6.35
C ARG A 195 4.13 19.31 6.35
N TYR A 196 4.26 18.10 5.83
CA TYR A 196 5.52 17.40 5.82
C TYR A 196 6.43 17.83 4.67
N GLY A 197 5.88 18.31 3.55
CA GLY A 197 6.69 18.88 2.47
C GLY A 197 7.49 20.11 2.92
N ARG A 198 6.92 20.96 3.79
CA ARG A 198 7.65 22.05 4.44
C ARG A 198 8.77 21.53 5.35
N ALA A 199 8.48 20.53 6.19
CA ALA A 199 9.48 19.90 7.05
C ALA A 199 10.62 19.20 6.29
N LEU A 200 10.34 18.65 5.10
CA LEU A 200 11.36 18.12 4.18
C LEU A 200 12.20 19.23 3.53
N GLY A 201 11.55 20.32 3.10
CA GLY A 201 12.21 21.50 2.51
C GLY A 201 13.19 22.17 3.47
N ASP A 202 12.86 22.20 4.76
CA ASP A 202 13.69 22.75 5.82
C ASP A 202 14.87 21.82 6.23
N ARG A 203 15.15 20.75 5.45
CA ARG A 203 16.23 19.76 5.65
C ARG A 203 16.21 19.06 7.03
N GLN A 204 15.10 19.11 7.77
CA GLN A 204 14.99 18.43 9.06
C GLN A 204 14.89 16.90 8.90
N ILE A 205 14.42 16.43 7.75
CA ILE A 205 14.18 15.02 7.45
C ILE A 205 15.18 14.52 6.39
N ASN A 206 16.28 13.92 6.86
CA ASN A 206 17.22 13.16 6.01
C ASN A 206 16.69 11.72 5.83
N HIS A 207 16.99 11.06 4.70
CA HIS A 207 16.61 9.68 4.39
C HIS A 207 16.90 8.72 5.55
N GLN A 208 18.06 8.88 6.21
CA GLN A 208 18.45 8.08 7.38
C GLN A 208 17.55 8.31 8.61
N ARG A 209 17.08 9.54 8.85
CA ARG A 209 16.17 9.87 9.96
C ARG A 209 14.75 9.41 9.66
N ALA A 210 14.31 9.50 8.41
CA ALA A 210 13.01 8.99 7.97
C ALA A 210 12.96 7.46 8.06
N SER A 211 14.00 6.76 7.60
CA SER A 211 14.09 5.31 7.72
C SER A 211 14.18 4.87 9.19
N ALA A 212 14.91 5.59 10.03
CA ALA A 212 14.98 5.32 11.47
C ALA A 212 13.63 5.57 12.18
N ALA A 213 12.91 6.63 11.83
CA ALA A 213 11.58 6.90 12.38
C ALA A 213 10.54 5.85 11.94
N ILE A 214 10.61 5.41 10.68
CA ILE A 214 9.76 4.32 10.15
C ILE A 214 10.12 2.99 10.81
N ALA A 215 11.40 2.68 11.01
CA ALA A 215 11.84 1.47 11.71
C ALA A 215 11.36 1.45 13.18
N ARG A 216 11.46 2.59 13.88
CA ARG A 216 10.88 2.79 15.22
C ARG A 216 9.36 2.60 15.24
N PHE A 217 8.66 3.08 14.21
CA PHE A 217 7.20 2.98 14.12
C PHE A 217 6.71 1.57 13.75
N ILE A 218 7.48 0.84 12.93
CA ILE A 218 7.14 -0.52 12.48
C ILE A 218 7.45 -1.58 13.55
N GLY A 219 8.09 -1.23 14.66
CA GLY A 219 8.35 -2.18 15.74
C GLY A 219 9.34 -3.26 15.32
N ARG A 220 10.32 -2.94 14.45
CA ARG A 220 11.58 -3.68 14.51
C ARG A 220 12.27 -3.19 15.76
N GLU A 221 12.13 -3.96 16.84
CA GLU A 221 13.03 -3.88 17.99
C GLU A 221 14.46 -3.99 17.44
N GLU A 222 15.13 -2.85 17.29
CA GLU A 222 16.57 -2.87 17.14
C GLU A 222 17.15 -3.49 18.42
N PRO A 223 18.21 -4.31 18.31
CA PRO A 223 18.67 -5.13 19.40
C PRO A 223 18.92 -4.26 20.63
N ALA A 224 18.20 -4.54 21.72
CA ALA A 224 18.36 -3.90 23.02
C ALA A 224 19.65 -4.35 23.73
N SER A 225 20.70 -4.58 22.95
CA SER A 225 21.99 -5.14 23.34
C SER A 225 23.05 -4.07 23.10
N PHE A 226 23.68 -3.57 24.17
CA PHE A 226 24.75 -2.58 24.06
C PHE A 226 26.02 -3.07 24.77
N ALA A 227 27.18 -2.73 24.21
CA ALA A 227 28.47 -3.07 24.80
C ALA A 227 28.86 -2.11 25.94
N ARG A 228 28.42 -0.85 25.88
CA ARG A 228 28.83 0.24 26.77
C ARG A 228 27.66 1.13 27.20
N HIS A 229 27.73 1.65 28.43
CA HIS A 229 26.72 2.57 29.00
C HIS A 229 26.49 3.79 28.12
N ASP A 230 27.57 4.39 27.61
CA ASP A 230 27.51 5.58 26.76
C ASP A 230 26.64 5.36 25.50
N GLN A 231 26.63 4.14 24.94
CA GLN A 231 25.82 3.79 23.77
C GLN A 231 24.34 3.69 24.15
N ALA A 232 24.01 3.04 25.28
CA ALA A 232 22.65 2.95 25.79
C ALA A 232 22.09 4.32 26.18
N ALA A 233 22.89 5.17 26.83
CA ALA A 233 22.51 6.54 27.18
C ALA A 233 22.30 7.41 25.94
N ALA A 234 23.17 7.31 24.93
CA ALA A 234 23.00 8.00 23.65
C ALA A 234 21.73 7.53 22.93
N TYR A 235 21.48 6.22 22.88
CA TYR A 235 20.27 5.64 22.31
C TYR A 235 19.02 6.18 23.01
N LEU A 236 19.02 6.18 24.34
CA LEU A 236 17.92 6.65 25.16
C LEU A 236 17.60 8.14 24.91
N ARG A 237 18.61 9.01 24.81
CA ARG A 237 18.43 10.43 24.42
C ARG A 237 17.75 10.58 23.07
N THR A 238 18.06 9.70 22.11
CA THR A 238 17.42 9.77 20.78
C THR A 238 15.97 9.30 20.77
N ILE A 239 15.55 8.47 21.74
CA ILE A 239 14.17 8.01 21.87
C ILE A 239 13.33 9.04 22.57
N VAL A 240 13.80 9.51 23.73
CA VAL A 240 13.01 10.38 24.61
C VAL A 240 13.15 11.86 24.24
N GLY A 241 14.09 12.20 23.34
CA GLY A 241 14.36 13.58 22.94
C GLY A 241 14.96 14.44 24.07
N GLY A 242 15.52 13.81 25.09
CA GLY A 242 16.01 14.46 26.30
C GLY A 242 17.49 14.83 26.29
N LYS A 243 17.89 15.66 27.25
CA LYS A 243 19.28 16.14 27.43
C LYS A 243 19.90 15.60 28.70
N GLU A 244 21.19 15.33 28.63
CA GLU A 244 21.99 15.02 29.81
C GLU A 244 22.02 16.22 30.76
N THR A 245 21.69 15.97 32.03
CA THR A 245 21.57 17.01 33.06
C THR A 245 22.15 16.48 34.37
N GLU A 246 22.69 17.36 35.18
CA GLU A 246 23.18 17.01 36.52
C GLU A 246 22.36 17.75 37.57
N PHE A 247 22.01 17.03 38.63
CA PHE A 247 21.29 17.56 39.78
C PHE A 247 22.14 17.39 41.04
N GLU A 248 22.06 18.39 41.92
CA GLU A 248 22.59 18.28 43.27
C GLU A 248 21.54 17.62 44.17
N THR A 249 21.95 16.58 44.90
CA THR A 249 21.09 15.88 45.88
C THR A 249 21.80 15.86 47.24
N ALA A 250 21.05 15.64 48.33
CA ALA A 250 21.64 15.49 49.67
C ALA A 250 22.61 14.30 49.76
N HIS A 251 22.54 13.38 48.80
CA HIS A 251 23.42 12.22 48.67
C HIS A 251 24.55 12.42 47.64
N GLY A 252 24.78 13.66 47.20
CA GLY A 252 25.82 14.10 46.26
C GLY A 252 25.31 14.32 44.83
N MET A 253 26.21 14.64 43.90
CA MET A 253 25.83 14.89 42.51
C MET A 253 25.19 13.66 41.85
N ARG A 254 24.13 13.90 41.07
CA ARG A 254 23.40 12.90 40.30
C ARG A 254 23.37 13.31 38.84
N ARG A 255 24.15 12.60 38.02
CA ARG A 255 24.15 12.75 36.56
C ARG A 255 23.04 11.90 35.95
N ILE A 256 22.16 12.53 35.18
CA ILE A 256 21.01 11.92 34.52
C ILE A 256 21.28 11.75 33.04
N ASP A 257 21.01 10.55 32.52
CA ASP A 257 21.29 10.25 31.11
C ASP A 257 20.41 11.08 30.16
N ALA A 258 19.12 11.24 30.44
CA ALA A 258 18.25 12.15 29.69
C ALA A 258 17.10 12.71 30.54
N LEU A 259 16.92 14.03 30.51
CA LEU A 259 15.72 14.74 30.96
C LEU A 259 14.90 15.14 29.74
N ASP A 260 13.66 14.65 29.65
CA ASP A 260 12.77 14.97 28.53
C ASP A 260 12.07 16.35 28.70
N ALA A 261 11.33 16.79 27.69
CA ALA A 261 10.61 18.07 27.74
C ALA A 261 9.42 18.08 28.71
N ASN A 262 8.98 16.92 29.18
CA ASN A 262 7.87 16.76 30.12
C ASN A 262 8.36 16.65 31.58
N GLY A 263 9.66 16.80 31.82
CA GLY A 263 10.25 16.66 33.16
C GLY A 263 10.42 15.21 33.60
N VAL A 264 10.40 14.24 32.69
CA VAL A 264 10.67 12.83 32.99
C VAL A 264 12.17 12.57 32.89
N VAL A 265 12.73 12.06 33.98
CA VAL A 265 14.12 11.65 34.10
C VAL A 265 14.26 10.21 33.64
N HIS A 266 15.14 9.97 32.68
CA HIS A 266 15.41 8.65 32.14
C HIS A 266 16.86 8.25 32.41
N GLN A 267 17.04 7.09 33.03
CA GLN A 267 18.35 6.51 33.34
C GLN A 267 18.53 5.17 32.66
N ALA A 268 19.67 4.95 32.00
CA ALA A 268 20.05 3.67 31.44
C ALA A 268 20.88 2.85 32.44
N TYR A 269 20.68 1.53 32.44
CA TYR A 269 21.49 0.57 33.18
C TYR A 269 21.82 -0.64 32.30
N LEU A 270 23.12 -0.91 32.11
CA LEU A 270 23.62 -2.13 31.46
C LEU A 270 24.25 -3.09 32.45
N THR A 271 24.99 -2.56 33.42
CA THR A 271 25.63 -3.32 34.50
C THR A 271 25.31 -2.65 35.82
N PHE A 272 24.76 -3.41 36.75
CA PHE A 272 24.37 -2.89 38.05
C PHE A 272 24.51 -3.99 39.12
N THR A 273 24.67 -3.55 40.36
CA THR A 273 24.51 -4.42 41.53
C THR A 273 23.26 -3.98 42.28
N ALA A 274 22.41 -4.91 42.71
CA ALA A 274 21.17 -4.57 43.42
C ALA A 274 21.42 -3.66 44.64
N LYS A 275 22.50 -3.93 45.39
CA LYS A 275 22.93 -3.11 46.53
C LYS A 275 23.26 -1.66 46.14
N GLN A 276 23.96 -1.46 45.01
CA GLN A 276 24.32 -0.13 44.52
C GLN A 276 23.07 0.66 44.10
N LEU A 277 22.13 0.01 43.41
CA LEU A 277 20.88 0.66 43.01
C LEU A 277 20.03 1.02 44.23
N GLU A 278 19.92 0.11 45.18
CA GLU A 278 19.07 0.27 46.37
C GLU A 278 19.62 1.31 47.37
N GLU A 279 20.93 1.30 47.63
CA GLU A 279 21.54 2.14 48.68
C GLU A 279 22.02 3.50 48.16
N ILE A 280 22.34 3.61 46.86
CA ILE A 280 22.98 4.82 46.32
C ILE A 280 22.09 5.55 45.32
N GLN A 281 21.51 4.84 44.34
CA GLN A 281 20.78 5.49 43.24
C GLN A 281 19.32 5.78 43.60
N LEU A 282 18.66 4.85 44.27
CA LEU A 282 17.25 4.99 44.65
C LEU A 282 17.00 6.21 45.57
N PRO A 283 17.79 6.46 46.64
CA PRO A 283 17.56 7.64 47.49
C PRO A 283 17.72 8.96 46.74
N LYS A 284 18.70 9.03 45.82
CA LYS A 284 18.92 10.21 44.95
C LYS A 284 17.73 10.47 44.05
N ASP A 285 17.27 9.44 43.35
CA ASP A 285 16.21 9.58 42.36
C ASP A 285 14.83 9.78 43.02
N ALA A 286 14.60 9.22 44.21
CA ALA A 286 13.43 9.53 45.03
C ALA A 286 13.44 10.98 45.54
N GLU A 287 14.61 11.52 45.89
CA GLU A 287 14.78 12.92 46.26
C GLU A 287 14.53 13.85 45.07
N LEU A 288 14.94 13.46 43.85
CA LEU A 288 14.67 14.24 42.63
C LEU A 288 13.18 14.51 42.44
N ILE A 289 12.36 13.46 42.57
CA ILE A 289 10.90 13.56 42.44
C ILE A 289 10.29 14.50 43.50
N GLN A 290 10.88 14.55 44.71
CA GLN A 290 10.31 15.30 45.83
C GLN A 290 10.78 16.76 45.89
N ARG A 291 12.03 17.04 45.50
CA ARG A 291 12.69 18.34 45.75
C ARG A 291 12.89 19.20 44.51
N HIS A 292 12.87 18.62 43.32
CA HIS A 292 13.16 19.35 42.07
C HIS A 292 11.88 19.49 41.24
N PRO A 293 11.29 20.70 41.14
CA PRO A 293 10.02 20.92 40.46
C PRO A 293 10.07 20.65 38.94
N GLU A 294 11.26 20.66 38.35
CA GLU A 294 11.50 20.25 36.96
C GLU A 294 11.42 18.73 36.73
N VAL A 295 11.41 17.91 37.79
CA VAL A 295 11.32 16.45 37.70
C VAL A 295 9.92 15.99 38.09
N THR A 296 9.16 15.54 37.10
CA THR A 296 7.79 15.00 37.26
C THR A 296 7.79 13.51 37.56
N ALA A 297 8.70 12.74 36.95
CA ALA A 297 8.80 11.30 37.16
C ALA A 297 10.21 10.78 36.84
N VAL A 298 10.56 9.61 37.38
CA VAL A 298 11.82 8.92 37.07
C VAL A 298 11.54 7.55 36.46
N VAL A 299 12.23 7.25 35.36
CA VAL A 299 12.15 5.98 34.63
C VAL A 299 13.54 5.36 34.52
N TRP A 300 13.67 4.13 35.00
CA TRP A 300 14.89 3.33 34.88
C TRP A 300 14.76 2.32 33.74
N HIS A 301 15.67 2.40 32.78
CA HIS A 301 15.74 1.54 31.62
C HIS A 301 16.87 0.53 31.78
N PHE A 302 16.53 -0.76 31.83
CA PHE A 302 17.49 -1.85 31.87
C PHE A 302 17.68 -2.41 30.48
N PHE A 303 18.91 -2.40 30.00
CA PHE A 303 19.29 -2.91 28.69
C PHE A 303 20.14 -4.17 28.85
N ARG A 304 20.09 -5.05 27.85
CA ARG A 304 20.94 -6.24 27.79
C ARG A 304 22.37 -5.84 27.46
N ARG A 305 23.36 -6.43 28.12
CA ARG A 305 24.75 -6.29 27.71
C ARG A 305 25.06 -7.26 26.57
N THR A 306 25.74 -6.81 25.52
CA THR A 306 26.17 -7.68 24.41
C THR A 306 26.97 -8.88 24.96
N GLY A 307 26.52 -10.10 24.64
CA GLY A 307 27.10 -11.36 25.13
C GLY A 307 26.58 -11.84 26.50
N GLN A 308 25.60 -11.16 27.11
CA GLN A 308 24.95 -11.62 28.33
C GLN A 308 23.84 -12.64 28.01
N THR A 309 23.93 -13.81 28.63
CA THR A 309 22.91 -14.85 28.60
C THR A 309 22.14 -14.87 29.93
N GLY A 310 20.80 -14.91 29.89
CA GLY A 310 19.92 -14.95 31.07
C GLY A 310 19.03 -13.72 31.26
N LYS A 311 18.29 -13.68 32.40
CA LYS A 311 17.28 -12.65 32.73
C LYS A 311 17.92 -11.25 32.83
N VAL A 312 17.37 -10.29 32.10
CA VAL A 312 17.74 -8.87 32.17
C VAL A 312 16.85 -8.15 33.19
N GLY A 313 17.45 -7.25 33.97
CA GLY A 313 16.73 -6.41 34.94
C GLY A 313 16.92 -6.79 36.41
N PRO A 314 16.48 -5.92 37.34
CA PRO A 314 16.72 -6.08 38.77
C PRO A 314 15.86 -7.21 39.36
N PRO A 315 16.26 -7.77 40.52
CA PRO A 315 15.48 -8.80 41.20
C PRO A 315 14.12 -8.27 41.66
N ASP A 316 13.10 -9.13 41.71
CA ASP A 316 11.69 -8.75 41.98
C ASP A 316 11.48 -8.03 43.33
N ARG A 317 12.39 -8.22 44.30
CA ARG A 317 12.39 -7.46 45.56
C ARG A 317 12.74 -5.99 45.32
N LEU A 318 13.71 -5.70 44.46
CA LEU A 318 14.13 -4.35 44.14
C LEU A 318 13.11 -3.65 43.25
N LEU A 319 12.49 -4.37 42.29
CA LEU A 319 11.39 -3.83 41.47
C LEU A 319 10.27 -3.25 42.35
N ARG A 320 9.78 -4.02 43.33
CA ARG A 320 8.75 -3.55 44.27
C ARG A 320 9.18 -2.32 45.07
N LYS A 321 10.46 -2.20 45.42
CA LYS A 321 10.98 -1.02 46.12
C LYS A 321 11.05 0.22 45.24
N LEU A 322 11.41 0.04 43.96
CA LEU A 322 11.44 1.12 42.98
C LEU A 322 10.03 1.64 42.70
N GLU A 323 9.07 0.74 42.48
CA GLU A 323 7.66 1.09 42.28
C GLU A 323 7.09 1.82 43.50
N ALA A 324 7.37 1.32 44.71
CA ALA A 324 6.93 1.98 45.95
C ALA A 324 7.55 3.38 46.16
N SER A 325 8.69 3.66 45.51
CA SER A 325 9.36 4.97 45.56
C SER A 325 8.97 5.88 44.39
N GLY A 326 8.00 5.46 43.55
CA GLY A 326 7.54 6.23 42.39
C GLY A 326 8.45 6.14 41.17
N ILE A 327 9.39 5.20 41.14
CA ILE A 327 10.31 4.99 40.01
C ILE A 327 9.73 3.91 39.09
N THR A 328 9.51 4.26 37.82
CA THR A 328 9.01 3.31 36.81
C THR A 328 10.17 2.53 36.21
N VAL A 329 10.00 1.22 36.03
CA VAL A 329 11.04 0.36 35.46
C VAL A 329 10.63 -0.15 34.09
N VAL A 330 11.51 0.01 33.10
CA VAL A 330 11.36 -0.53 31.74
C VAL A 330 12.53 -1.47 31.47
N ILE A 331 12.22 -2.70 31.09
CA ILE A 331 13.23 -3.71 30.76
C ILE A 331 13.18 -3.91 29.25
N HIS A 332 14.31 -3.68 28.58
CA HIS A 332 14.48 -3.90 27.16
C HIS A 332 15.21 -5.22 26.97
N ASP A 333 14.42 -6.28 26.76
CA ASP A 333 14.91 -7.65 26.64
C ASP A 333 14.56 -8.23 25.26
N ALA A 334 15.24 -7.74 24.23
CA ALA A 334 15.21 -8.36 22.91
C ALA A 334 16.37 -9.35 22.80
N GLU A 335 16.07 -10.64 22.67
CA GLU A 335 17.07 -11.65 22.27
C GLU A 335 17.44 -11.42 20.79
N GLU A 336 18.74 -11.41 20.50
CA GLU A 336 19.28 -11.30 19.13
C GLU A 336 18.90 -12.50 18.25
#